data_AF-A0A413CLI9-F1
#
_entry.id   AF-A0A413CLI9-F1
#
_cell.length_a   1.000
_cell.length_b   1.000
_cell.length_c   1.000
_cell.angle_alpha   90.00
_cell.angle_beta   90.00
_cell.angle_gamma   90.00
#
_symmetry.space_group_name_H-M   'P 1'
#
loop_
_entity.id
_entity.type
_entity.pdbx_description
1 polymer ?
#
loop_
_entity_poly.entity_id
_entity_poly.type
_entity_poly.pdbx_seq_one_letter_code
_entity_poly.pdbx_strand_id
1 'polypeptide(L)'
;MKLKKRFTLSLKNNLRFIPDEAYMRLYFKAKLHYEPDFECPKTFNEKLQWYKLNYHNPVLTQLADKYGVRSFVEQRIGSEYLVPLFGVFNAAEEIDLDKLPEKFVLKCTHDSQSTFVCTDKSNFDFVEAKKRLNVALHRNWYWQGREWAYLGITPRIVAEAFLDEPGRATPTDYKFYCFDGKAALVQTDADRFTNHEMQYFSTEWEQRGDIDHEVSEHEPTVKPENYELMLELSEKLSDGFPHVRVDWYNISGKPYFGEMTFYTGGGYDPFYALEEQPDRLDRELGDLFVLPTVSHLEKYCDWSCPSSKRSLGADNA
;
A
#
# COMPACT_ATOMS: atom_id res chain seq x y z
N MET A 1 -0.18 -4.91 22.54
CA MET A 1 0.25 -4.70 21.14
C MET A 1 0.97 -3.36 20.87
N LYS A 2 0.47 -2.21 21.36
CA LYS A 2 1.03 -0.86 21.08
C LYS A 2 2.50 -0.65 21.55
N LEU A 3 2.88 -1.20 22.72
CA LEU A 3 4.24 -1.02 23.28
C LEU A 3 5.31 -1.77 22.47
N LYS A 4 5.02 -3.01 22.05
CA LYS A 4 5.90 -3.81 21.17
C LYS A 4 6.15 -3.08 19.84
N LYS A 5 5.10 -2.57 19.18
CA LYS A 5 5.24 -1.80 17.91
C LYS A 5 6.15 -0.56 18.09
N ARG A 6 5.95 0.23 19.16
CA ARG A 6 6.81 1.40 19.46
C ARG A 6 8.28 1.01 19.71
N PHE A 7 8.51 -0.09 20.43
CA PHE A 7 9.85 -0.61 20.66
C PHE A 7 10.53 -1.05 19.36
N THR A 8 9.82 -1.76 18.48
CA THR A 8 10.33 -2.16 17.16
C THR A 8 10.70 -0.96 16.30
N LEU A 9 9.85 0.08 16.23
CA LEU A 9 10.16 1.32 15.50
C LEU A 9 11.45 1.98 16.02
N SER A 10 11.61 2.04 17.35
CA SER A 10 12.79 2.61 18.00
C SER A 10 14.06 1.81 17.68
N LEU A 11 13.98 0.47 17.80
CA LEU A 11 15.09 -0.43 17.47
C LEU A 11 15.54 -0.24 16.02
N LYS A 12 14.61 -0.24 15.06
CA LYS A 12 14.92 -0.04 13.63
C LYS A 12 15.58 1.32 13.36
N ASN A 13 15.15 2.37 14.06
CA ASN A 13 15.77 3.69 13.97
C ASN A 13 17.21 3.72 14.52
N ASN A 14 17.53 2.90 15.53
CA ASN A 14 18.89 2.80 16.05
C ASN A 14 19.83 2.00 15.13
N LEU A 15 19.29 1.25 14.16
CA LEU A 15 20.06 0.45 13.19
C LEU A 15 20.25 1.19 11.84
N ARG A 16 20.08 2.51 11.81
CA ARG A 16 20.27 3.33 10.59
C ARG A 16 21.72 3.39 10.11
N PHE A 17 22.68 3.08 10.97
CA PHE A 17 24.10 3.03 10.62
C PHE A 17 24.50 1.77 9.82
N ILE A 18 23.64 0.74 9.83
CA ILE A 18 23.89 -0.48 9.06
C ILE A 18 23.51 -0.19 7.59
N PRO A 19 24.40 -0.51 6.63
CA PRO A 19 24.10 -0.41 5.20
C PRO A 19 22.80 -1.12 4.84
N ASP A 20 22.04 -0.57 3.90
CA ASP A 20 20.67 -1.01 3.63
C ASP A 20 20.58 -2.49 3.28
N GLU A 21 21.41 -2.98 2.35
CA GLU A 21 21.43 -4.39 1.98
C GLU A 21 21.75 -5.31 3.18
N ALA A 22 22.76 -4.96 3.98
CA ALA A 22 23.14 -5.75 5.16
C ALA A 22 22.01 -5.80 6.21
N TYR A 23 21.34 -4.67 6.44
CA TYR A 23 20.16 -4.62 7.30
C TYR A 23 19.03 -5.49 6.75
N MET A 24 18.75 -5.38 5.45
CA MET A 24 17.68 -6.12 4.79
C MET A 24 17.92 -7.64 4.84
N ARG A 25 19.15 -8.12 4.59
CA ARG A 25 19.50 -9.55 4.71
C ARG A 25 19.28 -10.08 6.13
N LEU A 26 19.78 -9.36 7.13
CA LEU A 26 19.62 -9.75 8.54
C LEU A 26 18.14 -9.78 8.95
N TYR A 27 17.37 -8.75 8.57
CA TYR A 27 15.97 -8.65 8.95
C TYR A 27 15.09 -9.67 8.23
N PHE A 28 15.38 -9.94 6.95
CA PHE A 28 14.73 -10.98 6.16
C PHE A 28 14.90 -12.35 6.82
N LYS A 29 16.15 -12.76 7.11
CA LYS A 29 16.43 -14.04 7.77
C LYS A 29 15.75 -14.17 9.12
N ALA A 30 15.69 -13.09 9.90
CA ALA A 30 15.04 -13.08 11.20
C ALA A 30 13.51 -13.24 11.11
N LYS A 31 12.89 -12.84 9.99
CA LYS A 31 11.43 -12.81 9.82
C LYS A 31 10.90 -14.00 9.02
N LEU A 32 11.64 -14.46 8.02
CA LEU A 32 11.24 -15.52 7.09
C LEU A 32 12.00 -16.84 7.31
N HIS A 33 13.00 -16.85 8.21
CA HIS A 33 13.70 -18.06 8.64
C HIS A 33 14.52 -18.80 7.55
N TYR A 34 14.78 -18.18 6.40
CA TYR A 34 15.74 -18.65 5.39
C TYR A 34 16.71 -17.54 4.95
N GLU A 35 17.83 -17.92 4.33
CA GLU A 35 18.81 -16.97 3.80
C GLU A 35 18.34 -16.45 2.43
N PRO A 36 18.22 -15.13 2.23
CA PRO A 36 17.79 -14.60 0.94
C PRO A 36 18.90 -14.63 -0.11
N ASP A 37 18.54 -14.93 -1.35
CA ASP A 37 19.40 -14.70 -2.52
C ASP A 37 18.99 -13.40 -3.23
N PHE A 38 19.76 -12.32 -3.05
CA PHE A 38 19.52 -11.05 -3.75
C PHE A 38 20.19 -10.98 -5.13
N GLU A 39 21.12 -11.89 -5.43
CA GLU A 39 21.79 -11.93 -6.74
C GLU A 39 20.93 -12.68 -7.76
N CYS A 40 20.26 -13.74 -7.31
CA CYS A 40 19.33 -14.54 -8.08
C CYS A 40 18.01 -14.74 -7.31
N PRO A 41 17.24 -13.65 -7.08
CA PRO A 41 16.02 -13.72 -6.28
C PRO A 41 14.95 -14.52 -7.00
N LYS A 42 14.33 -15.46 -6.28
CA LYS A 42 13.36 -16.41 -6.83
C LYS A 42 11.98 -16.25 -6.20
N THR A 43 11.89 -15.92 -4.91
CA THR A 43 10.59 -15.66 -4.27
C THR A 43 10.14 -14.22 -4.47
N PHE A 44 8.85 -13.96 -4.31
CA PHE A 44 8.28 -12.62 -4.32
C PHE A 44 8.92 -11.75 -3.23
N ASN A 45 9.09 -12.27 -2.01
CA ASN A 45 9.74 -11.57 -0.91
C ASN A 45 11.21 -11.21 -1.23
N GLU A 46 12.00 -12.14 -1.81
CA GLU A 46 13.38 -11.86 -2.26
C GLU A 46 13.39 -10.78 -3.35
N LYS A 47 12.48 -10.89 -4.33
CA LYS A 47 12.34 -9.92 -5.43
C LYS A 47 11.92 -8.54 -4.94
N LEU A 48 11.08 -8.44 -3.90
CA LEU A 48 10.77 -7.17 -3.24
C LEU A 48 12.01 -6.54 -2.59
N GLN A 49 12.92 -7.33 -2.00
CA GLN A 49 14.18 -6.79 -1.49
C GLN A 49 15.05 -6.24 -2.62
N TRP A 50 15.18 -6.99 -3.73
CA TRP A 50 15.86 -6.50 -4.92
C TRP A 50 15.22 -5.21 -5.44
N TYR A 51 13.89 -5.16 -5.47
CA TYR A 51 13.11 -4.02 -5.97
C TYR A 51 13.40 -2.74 -5.19
N LYS A 52 13.52 -2.83 -3.86
CA LYS A 52 13.90 -1.70 -3.00
C LYS A 52 15.33 -1.22 -3.24
N LEU A 53 16.26 -2.13 -3.53
CA LEU A 53 17.68 -1.79 -3.72
C LEU A 53 17.98 -1.23 -5.11
N ASN A 54 17.22 -1.65 -6.13
CA ASN A 54 17.59 -1.43 -7.53
C ASN A 54 16.54 -0.68 -8.37
N TYR A 55 15.24 -0.79 -8.06
CA TYR A 55 14.19 -0.14 -8.84
C TYR A 55 13.76 1.18 -8.21
N HIS A 56 14.55 2.22 -8.51
CA HIS A 56 14.42 3.56 -7.94
C HIS A 56 13.69 4.52 -8.89
N ASN A 57 12.53 4.11 -9.40
CA ASN A 57 11.72 4.96 -10.27
C ASN A 57 11.02 6.07 -9.46
N PRO A 58 11.31 7.37 -9.69
CA PRO A 58 10.74 8.49 -8.91
C PRO A 58 9.22 8.51 -8.80
N VAL A 59 8.50 7.95 -9.78
CA VAL A 59 7.03 7.88 -9.73
C VAL A 59 6.53 7.09 -8.53
N LEU A 60 7.28 6.10 -8.02
CA LEU A 60 6.85 5.30 -6.88
C LEU A 60 6.63 6.15 -5.62
N THR A 61 7.44 7.20 -5.43
CA THR A 61 7.27 8.13 -4.32
C THR A 61 5.96 8.89 -4.41
N GLN A 62 5.56 9.32 -5.61
CA GLN A 62 4.25 9.93 -5.81
C GLN A 62 3.11 8.93 -5.53
N LEU A 63 3.26 7.69 -5.98
CA LEU A 63 2.21 6.68 -5.88
C LEU A 63 2.06 6.08 -4.48
N ALA A 64 3.12 6.08 -3.67
CA ALA A 64 3.08 5.71 -2.25
C ALA A 64 2.56 6.85 -1.35
N ASP A 65 2.59 8.11 -1.80
CA ASP A 65 2.01 9.25 -1.09
C ASP A 65 0.48 9.22 -1.21
N LYS A 66 -0.24 9.00 -0.10
CA LYS A 66 -1.71 8.88 -0.07
C LYS A 66 -2.45 10.10 -0.64
N TYR A 67 -1.81 11.27 -0.67
CA TYR A 67 -2.35 12.44 -1.36
C TYR A 67 -1.81 12.54 -2.80
N GLY A 68 -0.51 12.33 -3.00
CA GLY A 68 0.15 12.42 -4.31
C GLY A 68 -0.44 11.49 -5.37
N VAL A 69 -0.78 10.26 -4.98
CA VAL A 69 -1.33 9.20 -5.84
C VAL A 69 -2.67 9.58 -6.46
N ARG A 70 -3.45 10.47 -5.82
CA ARG A 70 -4.81 10.81 -6.25
C ARG A 70 -4.85 11.37 -7.68
N SER A 71 -3.86 12.20 -8.02
CA SER A 71 -3.73 12.76 -9.38
C SER A 71 -3.48 11.70 -10.46
N PHE A 72 -2.71 10.66 -10.13
CA PHE A 72 -2.46 9.54 -11.03
C PHE A 72 -3.74 8.71 -11.25
N VAL A 73 -4.47 8.42 -10.16
CA VAL A 73 -5.74 7.68 -10.21
C VAL A 73 -6.79 8.45 -11.02
N GLU A 74 -6.96 9.74 -10.75
CA GLU A 74 -7.91 10.60 -11.47
C GLU A 74 -7.64 10.60 -12.99
N GLN A 75 -6.38 10.67 -13.40
CA GLN A 75 -6.00 10.67 -14.81
C GLN A 75 -6.21 9.31 -15.49
N ARG A 76 -5.97 8.20 -14.77
CA ARG A 76 -6.02 6.85 -15.34
C ARG A 76 -7.43 6.25 -15.38
N ILE A 77 -8.20 6.47 -14.32
CA ILE A 77 -9.48 5.81 -14.14
C ILE A 77 -10.63 6.73 -13.71
N GLY A 78 -10.35 8.01 -13.41
CA GLY A 78 -11.37 8.96 -13.00
C GLY A 78 -11.44 9.21 -11.50
N SER A 79 -11.98 10.37 -11.13
CA SER A 79 -12.05 10.85 -9.75
C SER A 79 -13.18 10.20 -8.93
N GLU A 80 -14.16 9.58 -9.58
CA GLU A 80 -15.33 8.96 -8.96
C GLU A 80 -15.00 7.78 -8.05
N TYR A 81 -13.83 7.17 -8.26
CA TYR A 81 -13.27 6.08 -7.49
C TYR A 81 -12.42 6.55 -6.30
N LEU A 82 -12.09 7.84 -6.21
CA LEU A 82 -11.33 8.35 -5.07
C LEU A 82 -12.24 8.51 -3.84
N VAL A 83 -11.71 8.16 -2.67
CA VAL A 83 -12.36 8.51 -1.40
C VAL A 83 -12.47 10.05 -1.31
N PRO A 84 -13.65 10.61 -0.98
CA PRO A 84 -13.81 12.05 -0.82
C PRO A 84 -12.83 12.62 0.21
N LEU A 85 -12.21 13.75 -0.14
CA LEU A 85 -11.19 14.40 0.67
C LEU A 85 -11.76 15.71 1.23
N PHE A 86 -11.65 15.90 2.55
CA PHE A 86 -12.10 17.10 3.25
C PHE A 86 -10.99 18.12 3.45
N GLY A 87 -9.72 17.69 3.47
CA GLY A 87 -8.60 18.61 3.61
C GLY A 87 -7.24 17.94 3.56
N VAL A 88 -6.22 18.77 3.35
CA VAL A 88 -4.80 18.42 3.40
C VAL A 88 -4.10 19.47 4.25
N PHE A 89 -3.27 19.03 5.17
CA PHE A 89 -2.65 19.87 6.19
C PHE A 89 -1.16 19.55 6.29
N ASN A 90 -0.34 20.58 6.48
CA ASN A 90 1.10 20.41 6.71
C ASN A 90 1.43 20.22 8.20
N ALA A 91 0.53 20.63 9.09
CA ALA A 91 0.67 20.48 10.53
C ALA A 91 -0.66 20.06 11.17
N ALA A 92 -0.60 19.34 12.30
CA ALA A 92 -1.82 18.88 12.99
C ALA A 92 -2.63 20.04 13.58
N GLU A 93 -1.98 21.18 13.81
CA GLU A 93 -2.59 22.42 14.32
C GLU A 93 -3.47 23.13 13.28
N GLU A 94 -3.27 22.88 11.99
CA GLU A 94 -4.11 23.45 10.92
C GLU A 94 -5.50 22.78 10.84
N ILE A 95 -5.67 21.64 11.52
CA ILE A 95 -6.91 20.85 11.50
C ILE A 95 -7.94 21.51 12.41
N ASP A 96 -8.98 22.04 11.78
CA ASP A 96 -10.15 22.61 12.43
C ASP A 96 -11.27 21.55 12.53
N LEU A 97 -11.44 20.98 13.72
CA LEU A 97 -12.38 19.89 13.98
C LEU A 97 -13.84 20.30 13.67
N ASP A 98 -14.19 21.57 13.86
CA ASP A 98 -15.56 22.06 13.66
C ASP A 98 -15.93 22.09 12.16
N LYS A 99 -14.94 22.21 11.27
CA LYS A 99 -15.13 22.18 9.81
C LYS A 99 -15.21 20.79 9.20
N LEU A 100 -14.76 19.76 9.92
CA LEU A 100 -14.88 18.37 9.45
C LEU A 100 -16.32 17.87 9.60
N PRO A 101 -16.77 16.86 8.84
CA PRO A 101 -18.08 16.22 9.06
C PRO A 101 -18.09 15.37 10.34
N GLU A 102 -19.25 14.84 10.72
CA GLU A 102 -19.40 14.03 11.95
C GLU A 102 -18.52 12.76 11.95
N LYS A 103 -18.33 12.16 10.78
CA LYS A 103 -17.45 11.00 10.58
C LYS A 103 -16.33 11.33 9.61
N PHE A 104 -15.09 11.02 9.97
CA PHE A 104 -13.92 11.24 9.11
C PHE A 104 -12.78 10.32 9.51
N VAL A 105 -11.76 10.26 8.65
CA VAL A 105 -10.49 9.59 8.96
C VAL A 105 -9.34 10.57 8.77
N LEU A 106 -8.45 10.69 9.76
CA LEU A 106 -7.20 11.43 9.65
C LEU A 106 -6.05 10.44 9.41
N LYS A 107 -5.22 10.71 8.40
CA LYS A 107 -4.04 9.90 8.09
C LYS A 107 -2.84 10.74 7.70
N CYS A 108 -1.61 10.33 8.05
CA CYS A 108 -0.45 10.92 7.36
C CYS A 108 -0.27 10.30 5.98
N THR A 109 0.27 11.09 5.06
CA THR A 109 0.37 10.69 3.65
C THR A 109 1.52 9.72 3.36
N HIS A 110 2.54 9.70 4.22
CA HIS A 110 3.84 9.07 3.98
C HIS A 110 4.09 7.80 4.80
N ASP A 111 3.10 7.31 5.55
CA ASP A 111 3.28 6.19 6.48
C ASP A 111 2.10 5.20 6.47
N SER A 112 2.24 4.07 7.19
CA SER A 112 1.18 3.05 7.32
C SER A 112 0.68 2.86 8.76
N GLN A 113 1.00 3.78 9.69
CA GLN A 113 0.69 3.63 11.13
C GLN A 113 -0.03 4.82 11.76
N SER A 114 -0.26 5.88 10.99
CA SER A 114 -1.00 7.06 11.43
C SER A 114 -2.41 7.05 10.83
N THR A 115 -3.32 6.27 11.41
CA THR A 115 -4.74 6.31 11.04
C THR A 115 -5.58 6.55 12.28
N PHE A 116 -6.43 7.58 12.24
CA PHE A 116 -7.34 7.95 13.32
C PHE A 116 -8.74 8.05 12.75
N VAL A 117 -9.61 7.13 13.17
CA VAL A 117 -10.99 7.06 12.71
C VAL A 117 -11.88 7.80 13.72
N CYS A 118 -12.68 8.74 13.22
CA CYS A 118 -13.74 9.40 13.96
C CYS A 118 -15.07 8.91 13.42
N THR A 119 -15.83 8.16 14.23
CA THR A 119 -17.22 7.76 13.92
C THR A 119 -18.26 8.59 14.67
N ASP A 120 -17.81 9.38 15.65
CA ASP A 120 -18.59 10.27 16.50
C ASP A 120 -17.62 11.32 17.09
N LYS A 121 -17.83 12.59 16.76
CA LYS A 121 -16.95 13.68 17.20
C LYS A 121 -16.95 13.87 18.71
N SER A 122 -18.07 13.59 19.37
CA SER A 122 -18.20 13.79 20.82
C SER A 122 -17.30 12.85 21.62
N ASN A 123 -16.97 11.69 21.03
CA ASN A 123 -16.13 10.65 21.63
C ASN A 123 -14.72 10.59 21.01
N PHE A 124 -14.41 11.45 20.03
CA PHE A 124 -13.12 11.44 19.36
C PHE A 124 -12.06 12.21 20.16
N ASP A 125 -11.03 11.50 20.63
CA ASP A 125 -9.87 12.12 21.32
C ASP A 125 -8.95 12.85 20.32
N PHE A 126 -9.37 14.06 19.95
CA PHE A 126 -8.65 14.89 19.00
C PHE A 126 -7.29 15.36 19.54
N VAL A 127 -7.14 15.49 20.86
CA VAL A 127 -5.89 15.91 21.50
C VAL A 127 -4.82 14.82 21.31
N GLU A 128 -5.14 13.57 21.63
CA GLU A 128 -4.22 12.45 21.40
C GLU A 128 -3.98 12.20 19.90
N ALA A 129 -5.00 12.36 19.05
CA ALA A 129 -4.85 12.27 17.61
C ALA A 129 -3.80 13.28 17.09
N LYS A 130 -3.94 14.56 17.43
CA LYS A 130 -2.97 15.61 17.04
C LYS A 130 -1.56 15.31 17.54
N LYS A 131 -1.42 14.92 18.82
CA LYS A 131 -0.13 14.56 19.39
C LYS A 131 0.55 13.43 18.61
N ARG A 132 -0.19 12.38 18.25
CA ARG A 132 0.37 11.24 17.51
C ARG A 132 0.63 11.56 16.04
N LEU A 133 -0.19 12.40 15.40
CA LEU A 133 0.05 12.91 14.05
C LEU A 133 1.34 13.73 14.01
N ASN A 134 1.56 14.64 14.97
CA ASN A 134 2.79 15.40 15.08
C ASN A 134 4.02 14.49 15.22
N VAL A 135 3.95 13.43 16.01
CA VAL A 135 5.04 12.45 16.09
C VAL A 135 5.25 11.71 14.76
N ALA A 136 4.19 11.40 14.03
CA ALA A 136 4.28 10.71 12.74
C ALA A 136 4.87 11.60 11.62
N LEU A 137 4.52 12.89 11.59
CA LEU A 137 5.06 13.86 10.64
C LEU A 137 6.59 13.98 10.68
N HIS A 138 7.22 13.72 11.83
CA HIS A 138 8.68 13.77 11.99
C HIS A 138 9.39 12.44 11.68
N ARG A 139 8.66 11.41 11.24
CA ARG A 139 9.23 10.10 10.89
C ARG A 139 9.37 9.97 9.39
N ASN A 140 10.52 9.50 8.95
CA ASN A 140 10.67 8.97 7.59
C ASN A 140 10.39 7.47 7.62
N TRP A 141 9.36 7.04 6.88
CA TRP A 141 8.90 5.66 6.85
C TRP A 141 9.89 4.71 6.17
N TYR A 142 10.75 5.21 5.28
CA TYR A 142 11.85 4.47 4.66
C TYR A 142 12.61 3.59 5.66
N TRP A 143 12.92 4.13 6.84
CA TRP A 143 13.73 3.44 7.83
C TRP A 143 13.05 2.21 8.45
N GLN A 144 11.75 2.00 8.24
CA GLN A 144 11.03 0.83 8.77
C GLN A 144 11.27 -0.45 7.99
N GLY A 145 11.51 -0.35 6.68
CA GLY A 145 11.71 -1.51 5.81
C GLY A 145 12.72 -1.28 4.68
N ARG A 146 13.45 -0.16 4.71
CA ARG A 146 14.27 0.35 3.58
C ARG A 146 13.45 0.44 2.30
N GLU A 147 12.20 0.86 2.44
CA GLU A 147 11.22 0.93 1.36
C GLU A 147 11.42 2.22 0.57
N TRP A 148 12.11 2.11 -0.57
CA TRP A 148 12.61 3.25 -1.32
C TRP A 148 11.54 4.29 -1.69
N ALA A 149 10.35 3.86 -2.12
CA ALA A 149 9.26 4.77 -2.48
C ALA A 149 8.93 5.79 -1.37
N TYR A 150 9.08 5.42 -0.10
CA TYR A 150 8.77 6.29 1.03
C TYR A 150 9.89 7.29 1.38
N LEU A 151 11.07 7.18 0.78
CA LEU A 151 12.26 7.97 1.15
C LEU A 151 12.05 9.47 1.00
N GLY A 152 11.43 9.89 -0.10
CA GLY A 152 11.28 11.29 -0.49
C GLY A 152 9.88 11.87 -0.31
N ILE A 153 8.94 11.16 0.34
CA ILE A 153 7.58 11.68 0.51
C ILE A 153 7.60 12.85 1.50
N THR A 154 7.00 13.97 1.11
CA THR A 154 6.79 15.10 2.02
C THR A 154 5.65 14.78 3.00
N PRO A 155 5.91 14.69 4.32
CA PRO A 155 4.89 14.36 5.31
C PRO A 155 3.77 15.40 5.35
N ARG A 156 2.53 14.97 5.16
CA ARG A 156 1.31 15.76 5.30
C ARG A 156 0.24 14.95 6.02
N ILE A 157 -0.85 15.60 6.41
CA ILE A 157 -2.04 14.96 6.97
C ILE A 157 -3.19 15.13 5.99
N VAL A 158 -3.94 14.08 5.72
CA VAL A 158 -5.20 14.11 4.98
C VAL A 158 -6.37 13.85 5.92
N ALA A 159 -7.47 14.54 5.69
CA ALA A 159 -8.78 14.23 6.25
C ALA A 159 -9.68 13.72 5.13
N GLU A 160 -10.16 12.50 5.23
CA GLU A 160 -10.99 11.85 4.20
C GLU A 160 -12.30 11.30 4.78
N ALA A 161 -13.24 10.99 3.88
CA ALA A 161 -14.50 10.38 4.24
C ALA A 161 -14.31 9.04 4.96
N PHE A 162 -15.08 8.85 6.03
CA PHE A 162 -15.24 7.54 6.63
C PHE A 162 -16.12 6.68 5.70
N LEU A 163 -15.56 5.58 5.21
CA LEU A 163 -16.30 4.58 4.45
C LEU A 163 -16.98 3.63 5.44
N ASP A 164 -18.31 3.58 5.39
CA ASP A 164 -19.14 2.82 6.33
C ASP A 164 -19.62 1.53 5.65
N GLU A 165 -19.10 0.38 6.09
CA GLU A 165 -19.58 -0.93 5.66
C GLU A 165 -20.51 -1.49 6.76
N PRO A 166 -21.82 -1.60 6.52
CA PRO A 166 -22.77 -2.04 7.54
C PRO A 166 -22.41 -3.39 8.14
N GLY A 167 -22.36 -3.44 9.48
CA GLY A 167 -22.06 -4.68 10.22
C GLY A 167 -20.57 -4.92 10.45
N ARG A 168 -19.67 -4.07 9.93
CA ARG A 168 -18.23 -4.16 10.18
C ARG A 168 -17.69 -2.96 10.93
N ALA A 169 -16.63 -3.18 11.70
CA ALA A 169 -15.91 -2.11 12.40
C ALA A 169 -15.06 -1.27 11.43
N THR A 170 -14.53 -1.90 10.38
CA THR A 170 -13.84 -1.26 9.27
C THR A 170 -14.17 -1.94 7.96
N PRO A 171 -14.17 -1.22 6.84
CA PRO A 171 -14.41 -1.82 5.53
C PRO A 171 -13.42 -2.94 5.22
N THR A 172 -13.91 -3.94 4.49
CA THR A 172 -13.10 -5.01 3.92
C THR A 172 -12.13 -4.40 2.90
N ASP A 173 -10.83 -4.62 3.09
CA ASP A 173 -9.83 -4.28 2.08
C ASP A 173 -9.75 -5.42 1.05
N TYR A 174 -9.80 -5.07 -0.23
CA TYR A 174 -9.54 -5.97 -1.37
C TYR A 174 -8.24 -5.56 -2.04
N LYS A 175 -7.23 -6.43 -2.03
CA LYS A 175 -5.87 -6.09 -2.45
C LYS A 175 -5.46 -6.94 -3.64
N PHE A 176 -5.35 -6.31 -4.81
CA PHE A 176 -5.04 -6.96 -6.07
C PHE A 176 -3.53 -6.90 -6.32
N TYR A 177 -2.87 -8.05 -6.28
CA TYR A 177 -1.45 -8.16 -6.60
C TYR A 177 -1.31 -8.23 -8.11
N CYS A 178 -0.71 -7.19 -8.68
CA CYS A 178 -0.55 -7.06 -10.12
C CYS A 178 0.92 -7.15 -10.54
N PHE A 179 1.17 -7.79 -11.66
CA PHE A 179 2.48 -7.97 -12.27
C PHE A 179 2.37 -7.59 -13.75
N ASP A 180 3.16 -6.61 -14.19
CA ASP A 180 3.14 -6.07 -15.56
C ASP A 180 1.71 -5.76 -16.07
N GLY A 181 0.94 -5.02 -15.27
CA GLY A 181 -0.44 -4.64 -15.59
C GLY A 181 -1.48 -5.75 -15.47
N LYS A 182 -1.12 -6.95 -14.95
CA LYS A 182 -2.03 -8.09 -14.80
C LYS A 182 -2.18 -8.54 -13.36
N ALA A 183 -3.43 -8.58 -12.88
CA ALA A 183 -3.72 -9.12 -11.56
C ALA A 183 -3.55 -10.64 -11.56
N ALA A 184 -2.97 -11.19 -10.49
CA ALA A 184 -2.74 -12.62 -10.34
C ALA A 184 -3.22 -13.20 -9.01
N LEU A 185 -3.39 -12.35 -8.00
CA LEU A 185 -3.86 -12.74 -6.68
C LEU A 185 -4.70 -11.61 -6.08
N VAL A 186 -5.75 -11.99 -5.36
CA VAL A 186 -6.53 -11.07 -4.54
C VAL A 186 -6.43 -11.49 -3.08
N GLN A 187 -6.14 -10.54 -2.20
CA GLN A 187 -6.20 -10.74 -0.76
C GLN A 187 -7.39 -9.96 -0.20
N THR A 188 -8.15 -10.56 0.69
CA THR A 188 -9.13 -9.86 1.53
C THR A 188 -8.56 -9.65 2.93
N ASP A 189 -8.83 -8.49 3.52
CA ASP A 189 -8.69 -8.29 4.96
C ASP A 189 -10.01 -7.80 5.53
N ALA A 190 -10.67 -8.66 6.28
CA ALA A 190 -11.87 -8.35 7.05
C ALA A 190 -11.52 -8.14 8.53
N ASP A 191 -12.27 -7.25 9.19
CA ASP A 191 -12.28 -7.13 10.66
C ASP A 191 -10.90 -7.00 11.33
N ARG A 192 -10.00 -6.27 10.66
CA ARG A 192 -8.58 -6.08 11.02
C ARG A 192 -8.32 -5.64 12.47
N PHE A 193 -9.31 -5.05 13.15
CA PHE A 193 -9.19 -4.56 14.52
C PHE A 193 -9.86 -5.45 15.58
N THR A 194 -10.53 -6.53 15.17
CA THR A 194 -11.19 -7.51 16.05
C THR A 194 -10.65 -8.90 15.76
N ASN A 195 -11.35 -9.71 14.95
CA ASN A 195 -10.93 -11.03 14.50
C ASN A 195 -10.43 -10.88 13.06
N HIS A 196 -9.15 -10.54 12.89
CA HIS A 196 -8.59 -10.27 11.57
C HIS A 196 -8.66 -11.55 10.73
N GLU A 197 -9.57 -11.55 9.76
CA GLU A 197 -9.74 -12.62 8.78
C GLU A 197 -9.09 -12.17 7.48
N MET A 198 -8.00 -12.85 7.11
CA MET A 198 -7.29 -12.60 5.86
C MET A 198 -7.33 -13.86 5.02
N GLN A 199 -7.77 -13.71 3.77
CA GLN A 199 -7.86 -14.82 2.81
C GLN A 199 -7.26 -14.42 1.48
N TYR A 200 -6.77 -15.42 0.74
CA TYR A 200 -6.23 -15.26 -0.61
C TYR A 200 -7.18 -15.91 -1.62
N PHE A 201 -7.25 -15.32 -2.82
CA PHE A 201 -8.10 -15.78 -3.92
C PHE A 201 -7.38 -15.65 -5.26
N SER A 202 -7.71 -16.52 -6.21
CA SER A 202 -7.40 -16.30 -7.62
C SER A 202 -8.23 -15.14 -8.20
N THR A 203 -7.91 -14.70 -9.42
CA THR A 203 -8.68 -13.68 -10.13
C THR A 203 -10.11 -14.14 -10.46
N GLU A 204 -10.35 -15.45 -10.49
CA GLU A 204 -11.65 -16.08 -10.69
C GLU A 204 -12.46 -16.21 -9.38
N TRP A 205 -11.91 -15.71 -8.26
CA TRP A 205 -12.48 -15.79 -6.92
C TRP A 205 -12.48 -17.21 -6.32
N GLU A 206 -11.52 -18.03 -6.70
CA GLU A 206 -11.29 -19.34 -6.06
C GLU A 206 -10.38 -19.15 -4.85
N GLN A 207 -10.74 -19.70 -3.70
CA GLN A 207 -9.95 -19.56 -2.47
C GLN A 207 -8.57 -20.22 -2.62
N ARG A 208 -7.53 -19.53 -2.15
CA ARG A 208 -6.11 -19.90 -2.23
C ARG A 208 -5.46 -19.90 -0.84
N GLY A 209 -6.23 -20.18 0.21
CA GLY A 209 -5.74 -20.19 1.59
C GLY A 209 -6.05 -18.93 2.40
N ASP A 210 -5.47 -18.86 3.58
CA ASP A 210 -5.58 -17.76 4.55
C ASP A 210 -4.18 -17.29 4.99
N ILE A 211 -4.10 -16.44 6.02
CA ILE A 211 -2.82 -15.92 6.53
C ILE A 211 -1.89 -17.00 7.09
N ASP A 212 -2.43 -18.14 7.52
CA ASP A 212 -1.69 -19.19 8.19
C ASP A 212 -1.42 -20.38 7.26
N HIS A 213 -2.38 -20.75 6.41
CA HIS A 213 -2.40 -22.01 5.66
C HIS A 213 -2.73 -21.86 4.17
N GLU A 214 -2.15 -22.73 3.33
CA GLU A 214 -2.49 -22.84 1.90
C GLU A 214 -3.93 -23.34 1.68
N VAL A 215 -4.41 -24.19 2.59
CA VAL A 215 -5.79 -24.69 2.60
C VAL A 215 -6.50 -24.11 3.81
N SER A 216 -7.33 -23.11 3.57
CA SER A 216 -8.10 -22.44 4.62
C SER A 216 -9.25 -23.32 5.10
N GLU A 217 -9.40 -23.43 6.42
CA GLU A 217 -10.60 -24.02 7.05
C GLU A 217 -11.74 -23.01 7.19
N HIS A 218 -11.46 -21.72 6.95
CA HIS A 218 -12.46 -20.66 6.97
C HIS A 218 -13.34 -20.69 5.73
N GLU A 219 -14.63 -20.43 5.93
CA GLU A 219 -15.57 -20.17 4.84
C GLU A 219 -15.04 -19.05 3.93
N PRO A 220 -15.10 -19.21 2.60
CA PRO A 220 -14.63 -18.18 1.68
C PRO A 220 -15.41 -16.86 1.85
N THR A 221 -14.68 -15.74 1.92
CA THR A 221 -15.25 -14.40 1.82
C THR A 221 -16.12 -14.29 0.57
N VAL A 222 -17.34 -13.77 0.74
CA VAL A 222 -18.29 -13.57 -0.37
C VAL A 222 -17.70 -12.60 -1.39
N LYS A 223 -17.82 -12.96 -2.68
CA LYS A 223 -17.39 -12.12 -3.79
C LYS A 223 -18.13 -10.77 -3.75
N PRO A 224 -17.42 -9.63 -3.70
CA PRO A 224 -18.08 -8.34 -3.63
C PRO A 224 -18.80 -8.02 -4.94
N GLU A 225 -19.86 -7.24 -4.85
CA GLU A 225 -20.49 -6.62 -6.01
C GLU A 225 -19.45 -5.78 -6.79
N ASN A 226 -19.55 -5.73 -8.12
CA ASN A 226 -18.59 -5.01 -8.98
C ASN A 226 -17.12 -5.41 -8.77
N TYR A 227 -16.86 -6.66 -8.38
CA TYR A 227 -15.52 -7.23 -8.34
C TYR A 227 -14.80 -7.12 -9.69
N GLU A 228 -15.46 -7.46 -10.79
CA GLU A 228 -14.88 -7.45 -12.14
C GLU A 228 -14.42 -6.03 -12.52
N LEU A 229 -15.14 -5.01 -12.05
CA LEU A 229 -14.73 -3.62 -12.22
C LEU A 229 -13.48 -3.30 -11.40
N MET A 230 -13.39 -3.72 -10.13
CA MET A 230 -12.16 -3.54 -9.34
C MET A 230 -10.96 -4.24 -9.97
N LEU A 231 -11.16 -5.43 -10.53
CA LEU A 231 -10.14 -6.16 -11.27
C LEU A 231 -9.65 -5.37 -12.49
N GLU A 232 -10.56 -4.92 -13.36
CA GLU A 232 -10.24 -4.12 -14.55
C GLU A 232 -9.48 -2.83 -14.18
N LEU A 233 -9.95 -2.12 -13.15
CA LEU A 233 -9.33 -0.88 -12.69
C LEU A 233 -7.93 -1.12 -12.09
N SER A 234 -7.72 -2.23 -11.40
CA SER A 234 -6.42 -2.63 -10.87
C SER A 234 -5.41 -2.89 -11.98
N GLU A 235 -5.82 -3.57 -13.05
CA GLU A 235 -4.99 -3.78 -14.24
C GLU A 235 -4.61 -2.43 -14.91
N LYS A 236 -5.57 -1.52 -15.07
CA LYS A 236 -5.31 -0.18 -15.64
C LYS A 236 -4.33 0.66 -14.80
N LEU A 237 -4.42 0.58 -13.46
CA LEU A 237 -3.54 1.32 -12.56
C LEU A 237 -2.14 0.70 -12.46
N SER A 238 -2.03 -0.62 -12.63
CA SER A 238 -0.77 -1.35 -12.55
C SER A 238 0.00 -1.44 -13.86
N ASP A 239 -0.63 -1.06 -14.98
CA ASP A 239 -0.01 -1.00 -16.30
C ASP A 239 1.24 -0.10 -16.31
N GLY A 240 2.36 -0.68 -16.73
CA GLY A 240 3.67 -0.04 -16.75
C GLY A 240 4.49 -0.23 -15.47
N PHE A 241 4.08 -1.10 -14.54
CA PHE A 241 4.88 -1.46 -13.37
C PHE A 241 5.23 -2.95 -13.34
N PRO A 242 6.49 -3.31 -13.09
CA PRO A 242 6.88 -4.71 -12.88
C PRO A 242 6.01 -5.42 -11.82
N HIS A 243 5.72 -4.72 -10.73
CA HIS A 243 4.78 -5.14 -9.72
C HIS A 243 4.18 -3.93 -8.99
N VAL A 244 2.89 -4.02 -8.67
CA VAL A 244 2.24 -3.18 -7.66
C VAL A 244 1.00 -3.89 -7.13
N ARG A 245 0.73 -3.74 -5.83
CA ARG A 245 -0.56 -4.11 -5.23
C ARG A 245 -1.49 -2.91 -5.23
N VAL A 246 -2.71 -3.09 -5.74
CA VAL A 246 -3.74 -2.05 -5.78
C VAL A 246 -4.84 -2.41 -4.79
N ASP A 247 -5.08 -1.52 -3.83
CA ASP A 247 -6.01 -1.76 -2.74
C ASP A 247 -7.33 -1.02 -2.99
N TRP A 248 -8.44 -1.68 -2.66
CA TRP A 248 -9.79 -1.19 -2.85
C TRP A 248 -10.67 -1.43 -1.62
N TYR A 249 -11.65 -0.58 -1.46
CA TYR A 249 -12.85 -0.81 -0.65
C TYR A 249 -14.04 -0.99 -1.58
N ASN A 250 -15.05 -1.73 -1.14
CA ASN A 250 -16.32 -1.85 -1.84
C ASN A 250 -17.48 -1.53 -0.88
N ILE A 251 -18.13 -0.39 -1.08
CA ILE A 251 -19.21 0.08 -0.20
C ILE A 251 -20.52 0.07 -0.97
N SER A 252 -21.38 -0.90 -0.64
CA SER A 252 -22.68 -1.08 -1.31
C SER A 252 -22.54 -1.15 -2.83
N GLY A 253 -21.57 -1.96 -3.31
CA GLY A 253 -21.28 -2.15 -4.72
C GLY A 253 -20.44 -1.04 -5.34
N LYS A 254 -20.13 0.06 -4.65
CA LYS A 254 -19.26 1.11 -5.20
C LYS A 254 -17.79 0.88 -4.83
N PRO A 255 -16.88 0.73 -5.80
CA PRO A 255 -15.45 0.70 -5.56
C PRO A 255 -14.89 2.05 -5.11
N TYR A 256 -14.00 2.03 -4.12
CA TYR A 256 -13.18 3.16 -3.71
C TYR A 256 -11.72 2.75 -3.65
N PHE A 257 -10.87 3.48 -4.36
CA PHE A 257 -9.42 3.29 -4.35
C PHE A 257 -8.86 3.58 -2.95
N GLY A 258 -8.05 2.65 -2.43
CA GLY A 258 -7.37 2.74 -1.14
C GLY A 258 -5.93 3.22 -1.26
N GLU A 259 -5.05 2.39 -1.82
CA GLU A 259 -3.61 2.70 -1.97
C GLU A 259 -2.96 1.90 -3.11
N MET A 260 -1.78 2.35 -3.54
CA MET A 260 -0.84 1.57 -4.35
C MET A 260 0.36 1.20 -3.48
N THR A 261 0.64 -0.09 -3.34
CA THR A 261 1.70 -0.61 -2.47
C THR A 261 2.70 -1.43 -3.28
N PHE A 262 3.96 -0.97 -3.31
CA PHE A 262 5.05 -1.61 -4.05
C PHE A 262 5.87 -2.61 -3.23
N TYR A 263 5.66 -2.63 -1.91
CA TYR A 263 6.43 -3.43 -0.96
C TYR A 263 5.51 -4.08 0.09
N THR A 264 4.59 -4.94 -0.35
CA THR A 264 3.70 -5.69 0.56
C THR A 264 4.49 -6.32 1.71
N GLY A 265 4.06 -6.09 2.96
CA GLY A 265 4.73 -6.62 4.17
C GLY A 265 6.19 -6.14 4.33
N GLY A 266 6.62 -5.15 3.55
CA GLY A 266 8.03 -4.84 3.34
C GLY A 266 8.83 -6.02 2.75
N GLY A 267 8.21 -7.03 2.15
CA GLY A 267 8.87 -8.26 1.71
C GLY A 267 9.46 -9.09 2.86
N TYR A 268 8.88 -8.99 4.06
CA TYR A 268 9.35 -9.66 5.29
C TYR A 268 8.26 -10.48 5.99
N ASP A 269 7.10 -10.65 5.35
CA ASP A 269 5.99 -11.41 5.92
C ASP A 269 5.74 -12.62 5.00
N PRO A 270 5.58 -13.83 5.57
CA PRO A 270 5.18 -15.00 4.78
C PRO A 270 3.75 -14.83 4.28
N PHE A 271 3.38 -15.50 3.20
CA PHE A 271 1.98 -15.55 2.79
C PHE A 271 1.18 -16.51 3.67
N TYR A 272 1.75 -17.69 3.93
CA TYR A 272 1.20 -18.69 4.85
C TYR A 272 2.12 -18.85 6.06
N ALA A 273 1.73 -18.27 7.19
CA ALA A 273 2.60 -18.12 8.35
C ALA A 273 2.96 -19.45 9.05
N LEU A 274 2.17 -20.51 8.87
CA LEU A 274 2.39 -21.81 9.49
C LEU A 274 2.94 -22.87 8.51
N GLU A 275 3.20 -22.49 7.25
CA GLU A 275 3.81 -23.36 6.24
C GLU A 275 5.34 -23.25 6.20
N GLU A 276 6.00 -24.26 5.61
CA GLU A 276 7.45 -24.24 5.40
C GLU A 276 7.86 -23.09 4.48
N GLN A 277 8.90 -22.36 4.89
CA GLN A 277 9.39 -21.20 4.16
C GLN A 277 10.57 -21.54 3.25
N PRO A 278 10.63 -20.98 2.02
CA PRO A 278 9.62 -20.11 1.42
C PRO A 278 8.37 -20.88 1.01
N ASP A 279 7.22 -20.32 1.34
CA ASP A 279 5.93 -20.93 1.02
C ASP A 279 5.65 -20.92 -0.48
N ARG A 280 4.69 -21.77 -0.88
CA ARG A 280 4.34 -21.98 -2.29
C ARG A 280 3.87 -20.70 -2.97
N LEU A 281 3.08 -19.86 -2.29
CA LEU A 281 2.55 -18.64 -2.90
C LEU A 281 3.66 -17.60 -3.09
N ASP A 282 4.60 -17.49 -2.14
CA ASP A 282 5.81 -16.65 -2.28
C ASP A 282 6.63 -17.05 -3.52
N ARG A 283 6.73 -18.35 -3.82
CA ARG A 283 7.40 -18.87 -5.02
C ARG A 283 6.62 -18.57 -6.31
N GLU A 284 5.32 -18.87 -6.34
CA GLU A 284 4.47 -18.64 -7.53
C GLU A 284 4.44 -17.16 -7.94
N LEU A 285 4.23 -16.26 -6.97
CA LEU A 285 4.26 -14.82 -7.24
C LEU A 285 5.67 -14.34 -7.60
N GLY A 286 6.69 -15.01 -7.07
CA GLY A 286 8.07 -14.84 -7.48
C GLY A 286 8.23 -15.04 -8.98
N ASP A 287 7.74 -16.14 -9.54
CA ASP A 287 7.85 -16.44 -10.97
C ASP A 287 7.15 -15.42 -11.88
N LEU A 288 6.03 -14.84 -11.42
CA LEU A 288 5.31 -13.78 -12.13
C LEU A 288 6.03 -12.43 -12.11
N PHE A 289 6.80 -12.16 -11.05
CA PHE A 289 7.47 -10.88 -10.88
C PHE A 289 8.76 -10.80 -11.71
N VAL A 290 8.65 -10.32 -12.94
CA VAL A 290 9.80 -10.09 -13.81
C VAL A 290 10.51 -8.80 -13.39
N LEU A 291 11.75 -8.92 -12.90
CA LEU A 291 12.55 -7.77 -12.49
C LEU A 291 13.07 -7.01 -13.72
N PRO A 292 13.03 -5.66 -13.71
CA PRO A 292 13.57 -4.86 -14.80
C PRO A 292 15.09 -5.04 -14.92
N THR A 293 15.60 -5.16 -16.15
CA THR A 293 17.05 -5.14 -16.39
C THR A 293 17.59 -3.70 -16.31
N VAL A 294 18.90 -3.53 -16.09
CA VAL A 294 19.55 -2.21 -16.04
C VAL A 294 19.26 -1.34 -17.29
N SER A 295 19.05 -1.97 -18.46
CA SER A 295 18.66 -1.30 -19.70
C SER A 295 17.16 -0.90 -19.79
N HIS A 296 16.30 -1.45 -18.93
CA HIS A 296 14.87 -1.10 -18.87
C HIS A 296 14.57 0.10 -17.96
N LEU A 297 15.49 0.46 -17.06
CA LEU A 297 15.30 1.60 -16.14
C LEU A 297 15.13 2.94 -16.88
N GLU A 298 15.75 3.09 -18.06
CA GLU A 298 15.63 4.30 -18.90
C GLU A 298 14.21 4.47 -19.50
N LYS A 299 13.48 3.39 -19.77
CA LYS A 299 12.11 3.45 -20.35
C LYS A 299 11.05 3.94 -19.36
N TYR A 300 11.27 3.76 -18.06
CA TYR A 300 10.28 4.13 -17.04
C TYR A 300 10.47 5.55 -16.48
N CYS A 301 11.56 6.23 -16.87
CA CYS A 301 11.81 7.64 -16.51
C CYS A 301 10.97 8.65 -17.32
N ASP A 302 10.30 8.23 -18.39
CA ASP A 302 9.47 9.12 -19.24
C ASP A 302 8.07 9.42 -18.67
N TRP A 303 7.74 8.94 -17.45
CA TRP A 303 6.49 9.28 -16.74
C TRP A 303 6.50 10.66 -16.06
N SER A 304 7.43 11.54 -16.45
CA SER A 304 7.36 12.95 -16.07
C SER A 304 6.19 13.59 -16.81
N CYS A 305 5.12 13.87 -16.05
CA CYS A 305 3.99 14.78 -16.32
C CYS A 305 3.86 15.27 -17.78
N PRO A 306 2.75 14.99 -18.50
CA PRO A 306 2.53 15.61 -19.81
C PRO A 306 2.32 17.11 -19.64
N SER A 307 3.42 17.87 -19.63
CA SER A 307 3.40 19.31 -19.73
C SER A 307 2.88 19.65 -21.12
N SER A 308 1.61 20.04 -21.16
CA SER A 308 1.06 21.05 -22.06
C SER A 308 1.74 21.15 -23.44
N LYS A 309 1.33 20.34 -24.41
CA LYS A 309 1.34 20.83 -25.80
C LYS A 309 0.16 21.79 -25.95
N ARG A 310 0.33 23.02 -25.45
CA ARG A 310 -0.47 24.16 -25.91
C ARG A 310 0.09 24.61 -27.25
N SER A 311 -0.78 24.57 -28.24
CA SER A 311 -0.81 25.37 -29.46
C SER A 311 0.25 26.48 -29.55
N LEU A 312 1.21 26.32 -30.46
CA LEU A 312 1.70 27.46 -31.21
C LEU A 312 0.86 27.54 -32.47
N GLY A 313 0.01 28.57 -32.50
CA GLY A 313 -0.65 29.01 -33.72
C GLY A 313 0.40 29.37 -34.76
N ALA A 314 0.22 28.86 -35.97
CA ALA A 314 0.86 29.41 -37.14
C ALA A 314 0.02 30.59 -37.60
N ASP A 315 0.43 31.79 -37.18
CA ASP A 315 0.17 33.00 -37.94
C ASP A 315 1.34 33.24 -38.91
N ASN A 316 0.98 33.69 -40.12
CA ASN A 316 1.78 34.24 -41.21
C ASN A 316 2.33 33.26 -42.27
N ALA A 317 1.51 32.98 -43.30
CA ALA A 317 1.64 33.57 -44.64
C ALA A 317 0.42 33.22 -45.51
#